data_AF-A0A2N2LP84-F1
#
_entry.id   AF-A0A2N2LP84-F1
#
_cell.length_a   1.000
_cell.length_b   1.000
_cell.length_c   1.000
_cell.angle_alpha   90.00
_cell.angle_beta   90.00
_cell.angle_gamma   90.00
#
_symmetry.space_group_name_H-M   'P 1'
#
loop_
_entity.id
_entity.type
_entity.pdbx_description
1 polymer ?
#
loop_
_entity_poly.entity_id
_entity_poly.type
_entity_poly.pdbx_seq_one_letter_code
_entity_poly.pdbx_strand_id
1 'polypeptide(L)'
;MNDLNERINIPLLLGDWLTLALVTVIGFLSHNQQIQFGRFLAIAIPICLSWILTAPWFGILTTRKDEGLKNWWKIGWAVLLAVPLAVILRGLVLGSAVQVSFTFVMIATSMLGLWIWRFVWSIVLTKNK
;
A
#
# COMPACT_ATOMS: atom_id res chain seq x y z
N MET A 1 -10.77 24.30 -8.07
CA MET A 1 -10.69 23.51 -9.32
C MET A 1 -9.22 23.27 -9.56
N ASN A 2 -8.79 22.03 -9.37
CA ASN A 2 -7.49 21.66 -8.81
C ASN A 2 -6.31 21.91 -9.74
N ASP A 3 -5.18 22.26 -9.12
CA ASP A 3 -3.85 22.29 -9.69
C ASP A 3 -3.53 20.95 -10.38
N LEU A 4 -3.67 20.90 -11.70
CA LEU A 4 -3.39 19.74 -12.56
C LEU A 4 -1.89 19.36 -12.62
N ASN A 5 -1.04 20.00 -11.80
CA ASN A 5 0.41 19.84 -11.79
C ASN A 5 0.96 19.21 -10.51
N GLU A 6 0.12 18.56 -9.70
CA GLU A 6 0.61 17.77 -8.56
C GLU A 6 1.33 16.50 -9.05
N ARG A 7 2.66 16.57 -9.13
CA ARG A 7 3.49 15.42 -9.51
C ARG A 7 3.49 14.36 -8.41
N ILE A 8 3.43 13.10 -8.81
CA ILE A 8 3.62 11.95 -7.92
C ILE A 8 5.03 12.03 -7.30
N ASN A 9 5.09 11.98 -5.97
CA ASN A 9 6.31 11.88 -5.21
C ASN A 9 6.86 10.44 -5.32
N ILE A 10 7.78 10.23 -6.25
CA ILE A 10 8.35 8.91 -6.55
C ILE A 10 9.01 8.25 -5.33
N PRO A 11 9.85 8.95 -4.53
CA PRO A 11 10.39 8.37 -3.28
C PRO A 11 9.30 7.88 -2.30
N LEU A 12 8.21 8.63 -2.16
CA LEU A 12 7.09 8.26 -1.29
C LEU A 12 6.41 6.97 -1.78
N LEU A 13 6.14 6.90 -3.08
CA LEU A 13 5.55 5.73 -3.73
C LEU A 13 6.43 4.48 -3.61
N LEU A 14 7.74 4.61 -3.82
CA LEU A 14 8.68 3.49 -3.65
C LEU A 14 8.70 3.00 -2.19
N GLY A 15 8.61 3.91 -1.23
CA GLY A 15 8.47 3.57 0.18
C GLY A 15 7.16 2.85 0.50
N ASP A 16 6.06 3.23 -0.14
CA ASP A 16 4.78 2.51 -0.01
C ASP A 16 4.89 1.09 -0.55
N TRP A 17 5.48 0.93 -1.73
CA TRP A 17 5.69 -0.39 -2.32
C TRP A 17 6.60 -1.27 -1.48
N LEU A 18 7.67 -0.70 -0.93
CA LEU A 18 8.53 -1.43 0.01
C LEU A 18 7.75 -1.86 1.26
N THR A 19 6.93 -0.95 1.82
CA THR A 19 6.09 -1.25 2.98
C THR A 19 5.09 -2.37 2.69
N LEU A 20 4.40 -2.33 1.55
CA LEU A 20 3.46 -3.37 1.13
C LEU A 20 4.15 -4.72 0.86
N ALA A 21 5.36 -4.69 0.29
CA ALA A 21 6.19 -5.88 0.13
C ALA A 21 6.61 -6.47 1.48
N LEU A 22 7.00 -5.64 2.44
CA LEU A 22 7.34 -6.08 3.81
C LEU A 22 6.13 -6.67 4.54
N VAL A 23 4.95 -6.04 4.43
CA VAL A 23 3.69 -6.61 4.95
C VAL A 23 3.42 -7.98 4.36
N THR A 24 3.66 -8.15 3.06
CA THR A 24 3.54 -9.45 2.38
C THR A 24 4.50 -10.49 2.96
N VAL A 25 5.78 -10.13 3.14
CA VAL A 25 6.79 -11.02 3.76
C VAL A 25 6.38 -11.40 5.19
N ILE A 26 5.96 -10.44 6.01
CA ILE A 26 5.50 -10.68 7.38
C ILE A 26 4.31 -11.65 7.37
N GLY A 27 3.38 -11.51 6.42
CA GLY A 27 2.26 -12.44 6.27
C GLY A 27 2.70 -13.90 6.04
N PHE A 28 3.71 -14.15 5.20
CA PHE A 28 4.27 -15.50 5.04
C PHE A 28 4.85 -16.03 6.35
N LEU A 29 5.64 -15.21 7.04
CA LEU A 29 6.27 -15.58 8.31
C LEU A 29 5.24 -15.87 9.40
N SER A 30 4.17 -15.07 9.50
CA SER A 30 3.08 -15.27 10.46
C SER A 30 2.31 -16.57 10.26
N HIS A 31 2.31 -17.12 9.03
CA HIS A 31 1.71 -18.42 8.73
C HIS A 31 2.71 -19.58 8.76
N ASN A 32 3.94 -19.36 9.27
CA ASN A 32 5.05 -20.31 9.23
C ASN A 32 5.31 -20.88 7.82
N GLN A 33 5.04 -20.07 6.78
CA GLN A 33 5.24 -20.47 5.39
C GLN A 33 6.61 -20.03 4.90
N GLN A 34 7.25 -20.90 4.12
CA GLN A 34 8.42 -20.49 3.36
C GLN A 34 8.03 -19.44 2.33
N ILE A 35 8.88 -18.41 2.20
CA ILE A 35 8.71 -17.36 1.20
C ILE A 35 9.07 -17.94 -0.16
N GLN A 36 8.06 -18.42 -0.88
CA GLN A 36 8.21 -18.86 -2.26
C GLN A 36 8.09 -17.66 -3.20
N PHE A 37 9.10 -17.43 -4.03
CA PHE A 37 9.20 -16.23 -4.88
C PHE A 37 7.95 -15.98 -5.73
N GLY A 38 7.42 -17.01 -6.42
CA GLY A 38 6.21 -16.87 -7.22
C GLY A 38 4.97 -16.50 -6.40
N ARG A 39 4.79 -17.10 -5.21
CA ARG A 39 3.65 -16.78 -4.33
C ARG A 39 3.77 -15.39 -3.73
N PHE A 40 4.99 -14.95 -3.42
CA PHE A 40 5.28 -13.58 -2.99
C PHE A 40 4.90 -12.58 -4.08
N LEU A 41 5.38 -12.77 -5.32
CA LEU A 41 5.06 -11.87 -6.44
C LEU A 41 3.57 -11.85 -6.76
N ALA A 42 2.87 -12.98 -6.64
CA ALA A 42 1.42 -13.08 -6.83
C ALA A 42 0.60 -12.28 -5.79
N ILE A 43 1.23 -11.77 -4.73
CA ILE A 43 0.60 -10.87 -3.76
C ILE A 43 1.16 -9.45 -3.90
N ALA A 44 2.50 -9.33 -3.92
CA ALA A 44 3.20 -8.05 -3.93
C ALA A 44 2.94 -7.23 -5.20
N ILE A 45 2.93 -7.86 -6.38
CA ILE A 45 2.67 -7.14 -7.64
C ILE A 45 1.22 -6.62 -7.68
N PRO A 46 0.19 -7.47 -7.46
CA PRO A 46 -1.20 -7.00 -7.42
C PRO A 46 -1.46 -5.86 -6.43
N ILE A 47 -0.88 -5.90 -5.23
CA ILE A 47 -1.11 -4.83 -4.25
C ILE A 47 -0.39 -3.54 -4.63
N CYS A 48 0.83 -3.60 -5.15
CA CYS A 48 1.53 -2.40 -5.63
C CYS A 48 0.84 -1.75 -6.83
N LEU A 49 0.34 -2.56 -7.77
CA LEU A 49 -0.46 -2.10 -8.91
C LEU A 49 -1.78 -1.49 -8.46
N SER A 50 -2.48 -2.14 -7.53
CA SER A 50 -3.74 -1.60 -7.00
C SER A 50 -3.51 -0.32 -6.20
N TRP A 51 -2.38 -0.22 -5.49
CA TRP A 51 -1.99 0.98 -4.76
C TRP A 51 -1.74 2.17 -5.67
N ILE A 52 -0.92 2.00 -6.73
CA ILE A 52 -0.65 3.11 -7.67
C ILE A 52 -1.91 3.53 -8.43
N LEU A 53 -2.87 2.63 -8.63
CA LEU A 53 -4.15 2.95 -9.26
C LEU A 53 -5.10 3.70 -8.34
N THR A 54 -5.05 3.50 -7.01
CA THR A 54 -6.04 4.03 -6.06
C THR A 54 -5.52 5.22 -5.26
N ALA A 55 -4.27 5.19 -4.81
CA ALA A 55 -3.67 6.22 -3.98
C ALA A 55 -3.70 7.64 -4.59
N PRO A 56 -3.47 7.85 -5.92
CA PRO A 56 -3.56 9.18 -6.52
C PRO A 56 -4.93 9.85 -6.35
N TRP A 57 -6.02 9.08 -6.36
CA TRP A 57 -7.39 9.60 -6.21
C TRP A 57 -7.63 10.26 -4.84
N PHE A 58 -6.81 9.93 -3.86
CA PHE A 58 -6.86 10.50 -2.52
C PHE A 58 -5.83 11.61 -2.28
N GLY A 59 -4.99 11.93 -3.27
CA GLY A 59 -3.93 12.94 -3.16
C GLY A 59 -2.82 12.56 -2.18
N ILE A 60 -2.70 11.28 -1.78
CA ILE A 60 -1.75 10.83 -0.74
C ILE A 60 -0.33 10.54 -1.27
N LEU A 61 -0.10 10.79 -2.56
CA LEU A 61 1.18 10.63 -3.23
C LEU A 61 1.80 11.97 -3.68
N THR A 62 1.22 13.12 -3.30
CA THR A 62 1.67 14.42 -3.83
C THR A 62 2.65 15.13 -2.90
N THR A 63 3.34 16.16 -3.42
CA THR A 63 4.50 16.80 -2.78
C THR A 63 4.17 17.84 -1.73
N ARG A 64 2.89 18.07 -1.38
CA ARG A 64 2.52 19.04 -0.36
C ARG A 64 3.07 18.62 1.01
N LYS A 65 4.11 19.32 1.46
CA LYS A 65 4.86 19.07 2.70
C LYS A 65 3.97 18.98 3.96
N ASP A 66 2.79 19.58 3.94
CA ASP A 66 1.95 19.76 5.15
C ASP A 66 0.83 18.73 5.33
N GLU A 67 0.73 17.71 4.46
CA GLU A 67 -0.43 16.83 4.42
C GLU A 67 -0.21 15.44 5.05
N GLY A 68 1.03 15.04 5.31
CA GLY A 68 1.38 13.67 5.71
C GLY A 68 0.66 13.15 6.97
N LEU A 69 0.63 13.95 8.04
CA LEU A 69 -0.11 13.58 9.26
C LEU A 69 -1.59 13.95 9.22
N LYS A 70 -1.97 15.06 8.59
CA LYS A 70 -3.37 15.54 8.58
C LYS A 70 -4.28 14.62 7.76
N ASN A 71 -3.73 13.97 6.73
CA ASN A 71 -4.48 13.12 5.80
C ASN A 71 -4.27 11.62 6.06
N TRP A 72 -3.86 11.23 7.27
CA TRP A 72 -3.61 9.82 7.62
C TRP A 72 -4.82 8.91 7.35
N TRP A 73 -6.04 9.42 7.58
CA TRP A 73 -7.29 8.70 7.34
C TRP A 73 -7.55 8.42 5.85
N LYS A 74 -7.03 9.25 4.92
CA LYS A 74 -7.15 9.03 3.47
C LYS A 74 -6.40 7.77 3.01
N ILE A 75 -5.33 7.40 3.71
CA ILE A 75 -4.62 6.14 3.48
C ILE A 75 -5.56 4.96 3.74
N GLY A 76 -6.38 5.03 4.79
CA GLY A 76 -7.37 4.00 5.09
C GLY A 76 -8.34 3.78 3.94
N TRP A 77 -8.91 4.85 3.39
CA TRP A 77 -9.80 4.75 2.23
C TRP A 77 -9.08 4.24 0.97
N ALA A 78 -7.86 4.68 0.72
CA ALA A 78 -7.06 4.17 -0.39
C ALA A 78 -6.82 2.65 -0.25
N VAL A 79 -6.45 2.18 0.94
CA VAL A 79 -6.22 0.74 1.20
C VAL A 79 -7.52 -0.06 1.08
N LEU A 80 -8.63 0.46 1.60
CA LEU A 80 -9.95 -0.17 1.49
C LEU A 80 -10.38 -0.40 0.04
N LEU A 81 -9.92 0.43 -0.91
CA LEU A 81 -10.14 0.20 -2.33
C LEU A 81 -9.03 -0.65 -2.97
N ALA A 82 -7.77 -0.41 -2.61
CA ALA A 82 -6.61 -1.09 -3.19
C ALA A 82 -6.61 -2.59 -2.90
N VAL A 83 -6.92 -3.00 -1.67
CA VAL A 83 -6.80 -4.40 -1.26
C VAL A 83 -7.82 -5.29 -1.94
N PRO A 84 -9.14 -4.98 -1.98
CA PRO A 84 -10.08 -5.78 -2.74
C PRO A 84 -9.68 -5.94 -4.22
N LEU A 85 -9.21 -4.87 -4.86
CA LEU A 85 -8.68 -4.94 -6.22
C LEU A 85 -7.47 -5.87 -6.32
N ALA A 86 -6.53 -5.77 -5.39
CA ALA A 86 -5.34 -6.62 -5.34
C ALA A 86 -5.67 -8.09 -5.14
N VAL A 87 -6.65 -8.41 -4.27
CA VAL A 87 -7.05 -9.79 -4.00
C VAL A 87 -7.80 -10.38 -5.20
N ILE A 88 -8.61 -9.60 -5.91
CA ILE A 88 -9.23 -10.01 -7.18
C ILE A 88 -8.14 -10.33 -8.21
N LEU A 89 -7.19 -9.42 -8.43
CA LEU A 89 -6.07 -9.62 -9.35
C LEU A 89 -5.24 -10.86 -8.97
N ARG A 90 -4.96 -11.06 -7.69
CA ARG A 90 -4.30 -12.27 -7.19
C ARG A 90 -5.12 -13.53 -7.49
N GLY A 91 -6.43 -13.49 -7.30
CA GLY A 91 -7.34 -14.59 -7.60
C GLY A 91 -7.26 -15.00 -9.08
N LEU A 92 -7.23 -14.02 -9.97
CA LEU A 92 -7.04 -14.22 -11.41
C LEU A 92 -5.66 -14.84 -11.73
N VAL A 93 -4.59 -14.32 -11.12
CA VAL A 93 -3.21 -14.84 -11.33
C VAL A 93 -3.07 -16.29 -10.87
N LEU A 94 -3.71 -16.65 -9.75
CA LEU A 94 -3.57 -17.98 -9.13
C LEU A 94 -4.66 -18.97 -9.57
N GLY A 95 -5.64 -18.55 -10.36
CA GLY A 95 -6.82 -19.36 -10.69
C GLY A 95 -7.59 -19.81 -9.45
N SER A 96 -7.69 -18.95 -8.43
CA SER A 96 -8.24 -19.30 -7.12
C SER A 96 -9.32 -18.32 -6.66
N ALA A 97 -10.24 -18.80 -5.82
CA ALA A 97 -11.29 -17.95 -5.25
C ALA A 97 -10.71 -16.89 -4.29
N VAL A 98 -11.37 -15.73 -4.25
CA VAL A 98 -11.05 -14.65 -3.31
C VAL A 98 -11.34 -15.11 -1.88
N GLN A 99 -10.32 -15.09 -1.03
CA GLN A 99 -10.46 -15.40 0.39
C GLN A 99 -10.82 -14.14 1.17
N VAL A 100 -12.01 -14.15 1.78
CA VAL A 100 -12.55 -13.00 2.53
C VAL A 100 -11.68 -12.69 3.75
N SER A 101 -11.27 -13.71 4.52
CA SER A 101 -10.40 -13.53 5.69
C SER A 101 -9.05 -12.90 5.32
N PHE A 102 -8.43 -13.37 4.23
CA PHE A 102 -7.20 -12.79 3.70
C PHE A 102 -7.38 -11.31 3.36
N THR A 103 -8.50 -10.95 2.74
CA THR A 103 -8.82 -9.56 2.37
C THR A 103 -8.86 -8.65 3.60
N PHE A 104 -9.57 -9.03 4.65
CA PHE A 104 -9.65 -8.22 5.88
C PHE A 104 -8.32 -8.08 6.60
N VAL A 105 -7.55 -9.17 6.72
CA VAL A 105 -6.22 -9.12 7.34
C VAL A 105 -5.27 -8.27 6.51
N MET A 106 -5.32 -8.38 5.18
CA MET A 106 -4.49 -7.58 4.28
C MET A 106 -4.84 -6.09 4.33
N ILE A 107 -6.13 -5.73 4.47
CA ILE A 107 -6.56 -4.36 4.73
C ILE A 107 -5.93 -3.85 6.03
N ALA A 108 -6.14 -4.55 7.16
CA ALA A 108 -5.70 -4.08 8.46
C ALA A 108 -4.17 -3.92 8.54
N THR A 109 -3.43 -4.91 8.05
CA THR A 109 -1.96 -4.91 8.09
C THR A 109 -1.34 -3.91 7.11
N SER A 110 -1.94 -3.73 5.92
CA SER A 110 -1.47 -2.74 4.94
C SER A 110 -1.77 -1.30 5.40
N MET A 111 -2.94 -1.06 6.01
CA MET A 111 -3.26 0.22 6.64
C MET A 111 -2.25 0.55 7.73
N LEU A 112 -1.98 -0.40 8.63
CA LEU A 112 -1.02 -0.21 9.71
C LEU A 112 0.39 0.06 9.19
N GLY A 113 0.86 -0.77 8.24
CA GLY A 113 2.18 -0.60 7.63
C GLY A 113 2.34 0.77 6.98
N LEU A 114 1.37 1.19 6.17
CA LEU A 114 1.42 2.48 5.48
C LEU A 114 1.28 3.67 6.44
N TRP A 115 0.51 3.55 7.52
CA TRP A 115 0.49 4.57 8.58
C TRP A 115 1.83 4.72 9.27
N ILE A 116 2.49 3.61 9.62
CA ILE A 116 3.84 3.64 10.19
C ILE A 116 4.81 4.29 9.20
N TRP A 117 4.76 3.90 7.93
CA TRP A 117 5.61 4.50 6.90
C TRP A 117 5.37 6.00 6.74
N ARG A 118 4.12 6.46 6.77
CA ARG A 118 3.77 7.89 6.67
C ARG A 118 4.23 8.68 7.88
N PHE A 119 4.20 8.09 9.07
CA PHE A 119 4.78 8.66 10.27
C PHE A 119 6.30 8.81 10.13
N VAL A 120 7.00 7.75 9.70
CA VAL A 120 8.46 7.78 9.45
C VAL A 120 8.81 8.83 8.39
N TRP A 121 8.09 8.85 7.27
CA TRP A 121 8.29 9.81 6.19
C TRP A 121 8.16 11.26 6.69
N SER A 122 7.10 11.54 7.44
CA SER A 122 6.78 12.89 7.94
C SER A 122 7.79 13.40 8.96
N ILE A 123 8.37 12.52 9.78
CA ILE A 123 9.31 12.90 10.84
C ILE A 123 10.75 12.91 10.37
N VAL A 124 11.17 11.92 9.58
CA VAL A 124 12.59 11.71 9.27
C VAL A 124 12.97 12.36 7.93
N LEU A 125 12.10 12.26 6.93
CA LEU A 125 12.46 12.58 5.54
C LEU A 125 12.01 13.98 5.11
N THR A 126 10.99 14.55 5.77
CA THR A 126 10.49 15.90 5.45
C THR A 126 10.87 16.97 6.47
N LYS A 127 11.22 16.65 7.72
CA LYS A 127 11.67 17.66 8.71
C LYS A 127 13.02 18.29 8.40
N ASN A 128 13.87 17.62 7.62
CA ASN A 128 15.22 18.11 7.28
C ASN A 128 15.27 18.99 6.01
N LYS A 129 14.12 19.49 5.55
CA LYS A 129 14.00 20.43 4.41
C LYS A 129 13.01 21.53 4.70
#